data_AF-A0A662K9J5-F1
#
_entry.id   AF-A0A662K9J5-F1
#
_cell.length_a   1.000
_cell.length_b   1.000
_cell.length_c   1.000
_cell.angle_alpha   90.00
_cell.angle_beta   90.00
_cell.angle_gamma   90.00
#
_symmetry.space_group_name_H-M   'P 1'
#
loop_
_entity.id
_entity.type
_entity.pdbx_description
1 polymer ?
#
loop_
_entity_poly.entity_id
_entity_poly.type
_entity_poly.pdbx_seq_one_letter_code
_entity_poly.pdbx_strand_id
1 'polypeptide(L)'
;MREDEELLLRDEHIKKILTPHPLSFMGLQSIWIFLIVWAIFLWWMATYSQYASILSKWFVLLPVWWGVTLFAGIVASLTAIRWRIFFLYASILAGGTFLLWYNGWLFKSIAKDFILFYSAGVSAILALCSFAYIKSHRYIITNLRIIFKGGILKKRERTLRY
;
A
#
# COMPACT_ATOMS: atom_id res chain seq x y z
N MET A 1 10.21 17.24 -21.84
CA MET A 1 10.26 18.35 -22.80
C MET A 1 10.31 17.88 -24.24
N ARG A 2 11.17 16.93 -24.67
CA ARG A 2 11.14 16.44 -26.08
C ARG A 2 10.10 15.35 -26.39
N GLU A 3 9.69 14.50 -25.44
CA GLU A 3 8.63 13.47 -25.66
C GLU A 3 7.20 14.02 -25.56
N ASP A 4 7.02 15.26 -25.10
CA ASP A 4 5.70 15.81 -24.79
C ASP A 4 5.06 16.51 -26.01
N GLU A 5 5.87 16.90 -27.00
CA GLU A 5 5.43 17.60 -28.22
C GLU A 5 4.91 16.64 -29.30
N GLU A 6 5.41 15.40 -29.36
CA GLU A 6 4.98 14.40 -30.37
C GLU A 6 3.51 13.97 -30.25
N LEU A 7 2.85 14.27 -29.13
CA LEU A 7 1.45 13.91 -28.87
C LEU A 7 0.45 15.04 -29.15
N LEU A 8 0.93 16.25 -29.46
CA LEU A 8 0.07 17.41 -29.69
C LEU A 8 -0.47 17.39 -31.13
N LEU A 9 -1.77 17.55 -31.27
CA LEU A 9 -2.40 17.79 -32.59
C LEU A 9 -1.95 19.15 -33.14
N ARG A 10 -2.06 19.37 -34.46
CA ARG A 10 -1.84 20.70 -35.05
C ARG A 10 -2.75 21.71 -34.33
N ASP A 11 -2.16 22.80 -33.83
CA ASP A 11 -2.77 23.86 -33.01
C ASP A 11 -3.14 23.51 -31.55
N GLU A 12 -2.64 22.38 -31.02
CA GLU A 12 -2.83 22.04 -29.60
C GLU A 12 -1.76 22.69 -28.71
N HIS A 13 -2.19 23.59 -27.81
CA HIS A 13 -1.31 24.28 -26.86
C HIS A 13 -1.54 23.78 -25.43
N ILE A 14 -0.43 23.49 -24.73
CA ILE A 14 -0.46 23.12 -23.31
C ILE A 14 -0.73 24.38 -22.48
N LYS A 15 -1.86 24.42 -21.78
CA LYS A 15 -2.20 25.50 -20.83
C LYS A 15 -1.55 25.29 -19.47
N LYS A 16 -1.54 24.05 -18.98
CA LYS A 16 -1.06 23.73 -17.63
C LYS A 16 -0.67 22.27 -17.49
N ILE A 17 0.39 22.02 -16.72
CA ILE A 17 0.78 20.69 -16.25
C ILE A 17 0.57 20.66 -14.74
N LEU A 18 -0.23 19.72 -14.26
CA LEU A 18 -0.55 19.54 -12.84
C LEU A 18 -0.13 18.16 -12.37
N THR A 19 0.37 18.08 -11.15
CA THR A 19 0.54 16.82 -10.44
C THR A 19 -0.72 16.51 -9.62
N PRO A 20 -1.17 15.25 -9.59
CA PRO A 20 -2.30 14.88 -8.75
C PRO A 20 -2.01 15.11 -7.28
N HIS A 21 -3.05 15.55 -6.55
CA HIS A 21 -2.99 15.60 -5.10
C HIS A 21 -2.89 14.18 -4.51
N PRO A 22 -2.02 13.92 -3.53
CA PRO A 22 -1.85 12.58 -2.93
C PRO A 22 -3.15 11.96 -2.40
N LEU A 23 -4.07 12.78 -1.88
CA LEU A 23 -5.37 12.32 -1.39
C LEU A 23 -6.27 11.72 -2.48
N SER A 24 -6.06 12.06 -3.76
CA SER A 24 -6.78 11.41 -4.85
C SER A 24 -6.46 9.92 -4.98
N PHE A 25 -5.37 9.46 -4.33
CA PHE A 25 -4.93 8.08 -4.28
C PHE A 25 -5.11 7.45 -2.90
N MET A 26 -6.09 7.90 -2.11
CA MET A 26 -6.37 7.37 -0.77
C MET A 26 -6.54 5.84 -0.74
N GLY A 27 -7.11 5.22 -1.77
CA GLY A 27 -7.22 3.77 -1.85
C GLY A 27 -5.88 3.02 -1.92
N LEU A 28 -4.81 3.65 -2.41
CA LEU A 28 -3.45 3.10 -2.33
C LEU A 28 -2.82 3.40 -0.97
N GLN A 29 -3.09 4.60 -0.42
CA GLN A 29 -2.54 5.00 0.87
C GLN A 29 -3.12 4.15 2.02
N SER A 30 -4.39 3.79 1.95
CA SER A 30 -5.07 2.96 2.95
C SER A 30 -4.40 1.59 3.14
N ILE A 31 -3.76 1.05 2.08
CA ILE A 31 -3.14 -0.28 2.13
C ILE A 31 -1.99 -0.33 3.13
N TRP A 32 -1.09 0.66 3.09
CA TRP A 32 0.05 0.72 4.00
C TRP A 32 -0.33 1.33 5.35
N ILE A 33 -1.21 2.32 5.37
CA ILE A 33 -1.71 2.94 6.63
C ILE A 33 -2.35 1.86 7.51
N PHE A 34 -3.17 0.99 6.94
CA PHE A 34 -3.80 -0.09 7.69
C PHE A 34 -2.75 -1.01 8.34
N LEU A 35 -1.70 -1.40 7.60
CA LEU A 35 -0.66 -2.30 8.14
C LEU A 35 0.06 -1.70 9.35
N ILE A 36 0.47 -0.44 9.27
CA ILE A 36 1.21 0.18 10.37
C ILE A 36 0.31 0.44 11.57
N VAL A 37 -0.92 0.91 11.35
CA VAL A 37 -1.88 1.14 12.45
C VAL A 37 -2.23 -0.17 13.14
N TRP A 38 -2.49 -1.22 12.37
CA TRP A 38 -2.79 -2.54 12.91
C TRP A 38 -1.61 -3.13 13.67
N ALA A 39 -0.38 -2.99 13.16
CA ALA A 39 0.81 -3.47 13.82
C ALA A 39 1.08 -2.77 15.16
N ILE A 40 0.96 -1.43 15.19
CA ILE A 40 1.07 -0.64 16.43
C ILE A 40 0.01 -1.08 17.43
N PHE A 41 -1.24 -1.22 16.98
CA PHE A 41 -2.34 -1.64 17.83
C PHE A 41 -2.14 -3.04 18.40
N LEU A 42 -1.72 -4.00 17.57
CA LEU A 42 -1.46 -5.37 17.99
C LEU A 42 -0.30 -5.44 18.99
N TRP A 43 0.79 -4.71 18.74
CA TRP A 43 1.93 -4.62 19.66
C TRP A 43 1.54 -4.01 21.01
N TRP A 44 0.76 -2.93 20.99
CA TRP A 44 0.24 -2.30 22.19
C TRP A 44 -0.65 -3.27 22.98
N MET A 45 -1.56 -3.99 22.31
CA MET A 45 -2.38 -5.01 22.96
C MET A 45 -1.56 -6.17 23.54
N ALA A 46 -0.52 -6.62 22.84
CA ALA A 46 0.35 -7.70 23.31
C ALA A 46 1.31 -7.28 24.44
N THR A 47 1.42 -5.99 24.74
CA THR A 47 2.39 -5.45 25.71
C THR A 47 1.75 -4.79 26.92
N TYR A 48 0.74 -3.92 26.71
CA TYR A 48 0.18 -3.08 27.78
C TYR A 48 -1.27 -3.42 28.15
N SER A 49 -1.98 -4.19 27.34
CA SER A 49 -3.38 -4.52 27.63
C SER A 49 -3.50 -5.62 28.68
N GLN A 50 -4.67 -5.69 29.32
CA GLN A 50 -5.06 -6.80 30.20
C GLN A 50 -4.98 -8.17 29.49
N TYR A 51 -5.09 -8.19 28.16
CA TYR A 51 -4.98 -9.39 27.34
C TYR A 51 -3.52 -9.78 26.99
N ALA A 52 -2.51 -9.04 27.47
CA ALA A 52 -1.11 -9.25 27.10
C ALA A 52 -0.60 -10.66 27.44
N SER A 53 -1.04 -11.27 28.55
CA SER A 53 -0.59 -12.63 28.93
C SER A 53 -1.05 -13.70 27.94
N ILE A 54 -2.18 -13.47 27.26
CA ILE A 54 -2.75 -14.38 26.27
C ILE A 54 -2.19 -14.05 24.90
N LEU A 55 -2.18 -12.77 24.52
CA LEU A 55 -1.72 -12.28 23.22
C LEU A 55 -0.20 -12.36 23.04
N SER A 56 0.58 -12.44 24.11
CA SER A 56 2.03 -12.69 24.01
C SER A 56 2.36 -14.11 23.57
N LYS A 57 1.41 -15.06 23.69
CA LYS A 57 1.63 -16.43 23.26
C LYS A 57 1.57 -16.50 21.75
N TRP A 58 2.59 -17.11 21.15
CA TRP A 58 2.76 -17.19 19.70
C TRP A 58 1.54 -17.77 18.96
N PHE A 59 0.88 -18.77 19.56
CA PHE A 59 -0.29 -19.45 18.97
C PHE A 59 -1.57 -18.62 19.02
N VAL A 60 -1.61 -17.51 19.77
CA VAL A 60 -2.71 -16.53 19.72
C VAL A 60 -2.29 -15.34 18.87
N LEU A 61 -1.06 -14.85 19.06
CA LEU A 61 -0.52 -13.70 18.35
C LEU A 61 -0.54 -13.87 16.83
N LEU A 62 -0.03 -15.01 16.33
CA LEU A 62 0.06 -15.27 14.90
C LEU A 62 -1.34 -15.36 14.24
N PRO A 63 -2.30 -16.16 14.74
CA PRO A 63 -3.63 -16.21 14.17
C PRO A 63 -4.38 -14.87 14.24
N VAL A 64 -4.20 -14.08 15.30
CA VAL A 64 -4.83 -12.74 15.39
C VAL A 64 -4.21 -11.79 14.37
N TRP A 65 -2.88 -11.81 14.23
CA TRP A 65 -2.19 -11.01 13.22
C TRP A 65 -2.63 -11.38 11.80
N TRP A 66 -2.67 -12.67 11.48
CA TRP A 66 -3.13 -13.19 10.20
C TRP A 66 -4.61 -12.90 9.95
N GLY A 67 -5.47 -13.25 10.92
CA GLY A 67 -6.92 -13.18 10.79
C GLY A 67 -7.41 -11.77 10.48
N VAL A 68 -6.96 -10.78 11.25
CA VAL A 68 -7.39 -9.39 11.04
C VAL A 68 -6.79 -8.81 9.76
N THR A 69 -5.51 -9.10 9.47
CA THR A 69 -4.85 -8.60 8.26
C THR A 69 -5.47 -9.18 6.99
N LEU A 70 -5.77 -10.49 6.97
CA LEU A 70 -6.44 -11.14 5.84
C LEU A 70 -7.89 -10.69 5.71
N PHE A 71 -8.61 -10.53 6.82
CA PHE A 71 -9.98 -10.02 6.79
C PHE A 71 -10.05 -8.62 6.18
N ALA A 72 -9.16 -7.71 6.62
CA ALA A 72 -9.04 -6.40 6.01
C ALA A 72 -8.64 -6.48 4.52
N GLY A 73 -7.76 -7.43 4.18
CA GLY A 73 -7.40 -7.73 2.79
C GLY A 73 -8.59 -8.17 1.92
N ILE A 74 -9.48 -9.02 2.45
CA ILE A 74 -10.71 -9.44 1.77
C ILE A 74 -11.61 -8.23 1.55
N VAL A 75 -11.87 -7.43 2.59
CA VAL A 75 -12.71 -6.22 2.49
C VAL A 75 -12.13 -5.24 1.47
N ALA A 76 -10.83 -4.98 1.52
CA ALA A 76 -10.16 -4.10 0.57
C ALA A 76 -10.21 -4.64 -0.87
N SER A 77 -10.03 -5.96 -1.05
CA SER A 77 -10.11 -6.60 -2.36
C SER A 77 -11.52 -6.57 -2.95
N LEU A 78 -12.55 -6.75 -2.14
CA LEU A 78 -13.95 -6.64 -2.56
C LEU A 78 -14.27 -5.20 -2.98
N THR A 79 -13.93 -4.22 -2.15
CA THR A 79 -14.17 -2.79 -2.43
C THR A 79 -13.45 -2.31 -3.69
N ALA A 80 -12.21 -2.76 -3.90
CA ALA A 80 -11.42 -2.37 -5.07
C ALA A 80 -11.65 -3.25 -6.32
N ILE A 81 -12.44 -4.34 -6.20
CA ILE A 81 -12.62 -5.40 -7.22
C ILE A 81 -11.25 -5.89 -7.74
N ARG A 82 -10.28 -6.01 -6.83
CA ARG A 82 -8.89 -6.35 -7.14
C ARG A 82 -8.36 -7.35 -6.12
N TRP A 83 -8.47 -8.62 -6.46
CA TRP A 83 -7.92 -9.75 -5.67
C TRP A 83 -6.42 -9.69 -5.45
N ARG A 84 -5.69 -8.93 -6.27
CA ARG A 84 -4.24 -8.71 -6.11
C ARG A 84 -3.87 -8.11 -4.74
N ILE A 85 -4.78 -7.34 -4.12
CA ILE A 85 -4.55 -6.73 -2.80
C ILE A 85 -4.53 -7.81 -1.70
N PHE A 86 -5.49 -8.74 -1.75
CA PHE A 86 -5.52 -9.89 -0.85
C PHE A 86 -4.24 -10.74 -0.95
N PHE A 87 -3.82 -11.09 -2.17
CA PHE A 87 -2.59 -11.86 -2.37
C PHE A 87 -1.36 -11.11 -1.87
N LEU A 88 -1.31 -9.79 -2.02
CA LEU A 88 -0.22 -8.96 -1.48
C LEU A 88 -0.13 -9.07 0.05
N TYR A 89 -1.26 -8.96 0.76
CA TYR A 89 -1.27 -9.14 2.22
C TYR A 89 -0.90 -10.56 2.64
N ALA A 90 -1.43 -11.58 1.95
CA ALA A 90 -1.09 -12.96 2.22
C ALA A 90 0.42 -13.23 2.03
N SER A 91 1.03 -12.69 0.97
CA SER A 91 2.47 -12.81 0.73
C SER A 91 3.31 -12.13 1.81
N ILE A 92 2.89 -10.94 2.29
CA ILE A 92 3.58 -10.25 3.40
C ILE A 92 3.51 -11.08 4.69
N LEU A 93 2.33 -11.60 5.03
CA LEU A 93 2.14 -12.43 6.22
C LEU A 93 2.95 -13.73 6.13
N ALA A 94 2.93 -14.40 4.98
CA ALA A 94 3.71 -15.59 4.72
C ALA A 94 5.22 -15.31 4.85
N GLY A 95 5.70 -14.21 4.26
CA GLY A 95 7.10 -13.78 4.36
C GLY A 95 7.54 -13.49 5.79
N GLY A 96 6.74 -12.73 6.56
CA GLY A 96 7.04 -12.44 7.97
C GLY A 96 7.02 -13.68 8.85
N THR A 97 6.07 -14.59 8.62
CA THR A 97 5.99 -15.87 9.35
C THR A 97 7.16 -16.79 9.01
N PHE A 98 7.56 -16.84 7.75
CA PHE A 98 8.74 -17.58 7.30
C PHE A 98 10.03 -17.03 7.97
N LEU A 99 10.19 -15.71 8.05
CA LEU A 99 11.33 -15.10 8.74
C LEU A 99 11.34 -15.42 10.24
N LEU A 100 10.17 -15.39 10.91
CA LEU A 100 10.04 -15.76 12.31
C LEU A 100 10.42 -17.22 12.57
N TRP A 101 10.02 -18.12 11.66
CA TRP A 101 10.35 -19.53 11.74
C TRP A 101 11.84 -19.78 11.47
N TYR A 102 12.39 -19.20 10.40
CA TYR A 102 13.79 -19.34 10.00
C TYR A 102 14.77 -18.87 11.09
N ASN A 103 14.45 -17.77 11.78
CA ASN A 103 15.28 -17.25 12.87
C ASN A 103 14.99 -17.91 14.25
N GLY A 104 14.02 -18.82 14.33
CA GLY A 104 13.61 -19.45 15.59
C GLY A 104 13.03 -18.47 16.63
N TRP A 105 12.56 -17.31 16.19
CA TRP A 105 11.99 -16.27 17.07
C TRP A 105 10.53 -16.50 17.41
N LEU A 106 9.89 -17.44 16.72
CA LEU A 106 8.48 -17.78 16.85
C LEU A 106 8.08 -18.11 18.30
N PHE A 107 8.94 -18.81 19.04
CA PHE A 107 8.68 -19.21 20.43
C PHE A 107 9.22 -18.23 21.49
N LYS A 108 9.84 -17.12 21.05
CA LYS A 108 10.47 -16.15 21.96
C LYS A 108 9.57 -14.92 22.15
N SER A 109 9.71 -14.26 23.29
CA SER A 109 8.99 -13.00 23.59
C SER A 109 9.26 -11.89 22.57
N ILE A 110 10.35 -11.99 21.80
CA ILE A 110 10.74 -11.04 20.75
C ILE A 110 9.79 -11.04 19.54
N ALA A 111 8.93 -12.06 19.40
CA ALA A 111 8.02 -12.19 18.25
C ALA A 111 7.09 -10.98 18.09
N LYS A 112 6.59 -10.42 19.20
CA LYS A 112 5.69 -9.24 19.17
C LYS A 112 6.39 -7.98 18.65
N ASP A 113 7.64 -7.77 19.08
CA ASP A 113 8.44 -6.62 18.65
C ASP A 113 8.83 -6.79 17.18
N PHE A 114 9.18 -8.02 16.77
CA PHE A 114 9.44 -8.32 15.37
C PHE A 114 8.23 -8.03 14.47
N ILE A 115 7.02 -8.44 14.86
CA ILE A 115 5.81 -8.17 14.06
C ILE A 115 5.59 -6.67 13.86
N LEU A 116 5.85 -5.86 14.90
CA LEU A 116 5.78 -4.40 14.80
C LEU A 116 6.81 -3.87 13.79
N PHE A 117 8.09 -4.19 13.99
CA PHE A 117 9.16 -3.68 13.13
C PHE A 117 9.05 -4.17 11.69
N TYR A 118 8.68 -5.44 11.50
CA TYR A 118 8.45 -6.03 10.18
C TYR A 118 7.32 -5.32 9.45
N SER A 119 6.16 -5.18 10.11
CA SER A 119 5.00 -4.54 9.49
C SER A 119 5.23 -3.05 9.24
N ALA A 120 5.95 -2.36 10.13
CA ALA A 120 6.36 -0.97 9.93
C ALA A 120 7.32 -0.83 8.74
N GLY A 121 8.31 -1.72 8.61
CA GLY A 121 9.25 -1.75 7.49
C GLY A 121 8.56 -2.01 6.16
N VAL A 122 7.68 -3.01 6.10
CA VAL A 122 6.88 -3.30 4.90
C VAL A 122 5.94 -2.14 4.56
N SER A 123 5.30 -1.54 5.56
CA SER A 123 4.48 -0.34 5.36
C SER A 123 5.29 0.82 4.79
N ALA A 124 6.52 1.05 5.28
CA ALA A 124 7.40 2.09 4.74
C ALA A 124 7.76 1.83 3.27
N ILE A 125 8.06 0.58 2.90
CA ILE A 125 8.31 0.19 1.51
C ILE A 125 7.07 0.45 0.64
N LEU A 126 5.89 0.02 1.09
CA LEU A 126 4.64 0.25 0.36
C LEU A 126 4.28 1.74 0.25
N ALA A 127 4.57 2.53 1.28
CA ALA A 127 4.40 3.97 1.26
C ALA A 127 5.31 4.60 0.19
N LEU A 128 6.60 4.25 0.18
CA LEU A 128 7.56 4.72 -0.83
C LEU A 128 7.13 4.33 -2.25
N CYS A 129 6.72 3.09 -2.47
CA CYS A 129 6.17 2.65 -3.75
C CYS A 129 4.93 3.45 -4.16
N SER A 130 4.03 3.72 -3.21
CA SER A 130 2.83 4.51 -3.45
C SER A 130 3.16 5.96 -3.81
N PHE A 131 4.09 6.59 -3.09
CA PHE A 131 4.56 7.95 -3.40
C PHE A 131 5.25 8.03 -4.76
N ALA A 132 6.10 7.07 -5.10
CA ALA A 132 6.71 6.97 -6.42
C ALA A 132 5.64 6.83 -7.52
N TYR A 133 4.60 6.03 -7.28
CA TYR A 133 3.48 5.86 -8.20
C TYR A 133 2.70 7.16 -8.41
N ILE A 134 2.37 7.89 -7.33
CA ILE A 134 1.66 9.17 -7.41
C ILE A 134 2.49 10.18 -8.20
N LYS A 135 3.79 10.30 -7.90
CA LYS A 135 4.71 11.23 -8.58
C LYS A 135 4.87 10.93 -10.08
N SER A 136 4.66 9.68 -10.49
CA SER A 136 4.69 9.27 -11.89
C SER A 136 3.46 9.77 -12.70
N HIS A 137 2.37 10.18 -12.05
CA HIS A 137 1.17 10.66 -12.76
C HIS A 137 1.25 12.16 -13.03
N ARG A 138 0.86 12.56 -14.24
CA ARG A 138 0.78 13.95 -14.68
C ARG A 138 -0.57 14.21 -15.37
N TYR A 139 -1.17 15.33 -15.05
CA TYR A 139 -2.32 15.87 -15.77
C TYR A 139 -1.84 16.98 -16.68
N ILE A 140 -2.05 16.82 -17.98
CA ILE A 140 -1.71 17.82 -18.99
C ILE A 140 -3.03 18.39 -19.51
N ILE A 141 -3.28 19.67 -19.22
CA ILE A 141 -4.45 20.38 -19.71
C ILE A 141 -4.05 21.13 -20.97
N THR A 142 -4.69 20.81 -22.09
CA THR A 142 -4.53 21.52 -23.36
C THR A 142 -5.74 22.41 -23.63
N ASN A 143 -5.69 23.17 -24.72
CA ASN A 143 -6.82 23.97 -25.21
C ASN A 143 -8.01 23.11 -25.70
N LEU A 144 -7.78 21.85 -26.06
CA LEU A 144 -8.78 20.97 -26.70
C LEU A 144 -9.17 19.73 -25.88
N ARG A 145 -8.30 19.26 -24.98
CA ARG A 145 -8.54 18.04 -24.19
C ARG A 145 -7.77 18.04 -22.88
N ILE A 146 -8.16 17.12 -22.00
CA ILE A 146 -7.37 16.79 -20.81
C ILE A 146 -6.70 15.43 -21.07
N ILE A 147 -5.37 15.43 -21.01
CA ILE A 147 -4.56 14.22 -21.18
C ILE A 147 -4.12 13.76 -19.80
N PHE A 148 -4.58 12.58 -19.44
CA PHE A 148 -4.16 11.86 -18.25
C PHE A 148 -3.00 10.94 -18.64
N LYS A 149 -1.78 11.30 -18.26
CA LYS A 149 -0.60 10.44 -18.42
C LYS A 149 -0.20 9.87 -17.07
N GLY A 150 -0.18 8.54 -16.95
CA GLY A 150 0.22 7.89 -15.72
C GLY A 150 0.60 6.43 -15.89
N GLY A 151 1.42 5.95 -14.96
CA GLY A 151 1.83 4.54 -14.86
C GLY A 151 3.35 4.37 -14.92
N ILE A 152 3.90 3.72 -13.89
CA ILE A 152 5.33 3.37 -13.79
C ILE A 152 5.69 2.25 -14.78
N LEU A 153 4.82 1.25 -14.94
CA LEU A 153 5.11 0.02 -15.73
C LEU A 153 4.42 -0.02 -17.09
N LYS A 154 3.31 0.70 -17.27
CA LYS A 154 2.60 0.79 -18.55
C LYS A 154 2.01 2.19 -18.64
N LYS A 155 2.55 3.03 -19.53
CA LYS A 155 2.00 4.37 -19.82
C LYS A 155 0.55 4.17 -20.24
N ARG A 156 -0.40 4.49 -19.36
CA ARG A 156 -1.83 4.55 -19.69
C ARG A 156 -2.14 6.00 -19.98
N GLU A 157 -2.49 6.24 -21.22
CA GLU A 157 -2.97 7.53 -21.68
C GLU A 157 -4.49 7.44 -21.78
N ARG A 158 -5.19 8.35 -21.10
CA ARG A 158 -6.62 8.55 -21.30
C ARG A 158 -6.84 9.99 -21.72
N THR A 159 -7.56 10.15 -22.82
CA THR A 159 -7.92 11.44 -23.37
C THR A 159 -9.42 11.63 -23.15
N LEU A 160 -9.79 12.73 -22.51
CA LEU A 160 -11.18 13.20 -22.48
C LEU A 160 -11.26 14.39 -23.43
N ARG A 161 -12.08 14.25 -24.48
CA ARG A 161 -12.50 15.38 -25.33
C ARG A 161 -13.69 16.04 -24.66
N TYR A 162 -13.67 17.38 -24.61
CA TYR A 162 -14.85 18.19 -24.29
C TYR A 162 -15.76 18.28 -25.50
#